data_AF-A0A497IEV4-F1
#
_entry.id   AF-A0A497IEV4-F1
#
_cell.length_a   1.000
_cell.length_b   1.000
_cell.length_c   1.000
_cell.angle_alpha   90.00
_cell.angle_beta   90.00
_cell.angle_gamma   90.00
#
_symmetry.space_group_name_H-M   'P 1'
#
loop_
_entity.id
_entity.type
_entity.pdbx_description
1 polymer ?
#
loop_
_entity_poly.entity_id
_entity_poly.type
_entity_poly.pdbx_seq_one_letter_code
_entity_poly.pdbx_strand_id
1 'polypeptide(L)'
;MIYYAWQRLLLKTKAEVLYLAGKRYFVLIRGGKEVSVFTGRQPRQAALKAASRGYTDIRLRERGTNKIHIYKGSRKKVPAPFERPEWMSSTVWKPNVRKIGIQKIEKPKKKAVKKKAKKKKVKKKAKKSKKSKKKSSRKKSTKKRSKRRRR
;
A
#
# COMPACT_ATOMS: atom_id res chain seq x y z
N MET A 1 -33.29 -29.97 -26.12
CA MET A 1 -32.55 -28.69 -26.37
C MET A 1 -32.64 -27.68 -25.21
N ILE A 2 -32.87 -28.10 -23.96
CA ILE A 2 -32.97 -27.17 -22.80
C ILE A 2 -31.67 -27.16 -21.96
N TYR A 3 -30.83 -28.19 -22.12
CA TYR A 3 -29.64 -28.40 -21.29
C TYR A 3 -28.47 -27.45 -21.56
N TYR A 4 -28.42 -26.82 -22.75
CA TYR A 4 -27.34 -25.90 -23.12
C TYR A 4 -27.58 -24.45 -22.69
N ALA A 5 -28.82 -24.07 -22.37
CA ALA A 5 -29.16 -22.72 -21.92
C ALA A 5 -28.69 -22.46 -20.47
N TRP A 6 -28.71 -23.50 -19.62
CA TRP A 6 -28.30 -23.39 -18.22
C TRP A 6 -26.77 -23.41 -18.03
N GLN A 7 -26.02 -24.07 -18.91
CA GLN A 7 -24.55 -23.99 -18.90
C GLN A 7 -24.04 -22.57 -19.23
N ARG A 8 -24.74 -21.81 -20.09
CA ARG A 8 -24.32 -20.47 -20.52
C ARG A 8 -24.50 -19.39 -19.43
N LEU A 9 -25.43 -19.60 -18.49
CA LEU A 9 -25.67 -18.69 -17.36
C LEU A 9 -24.61 -18.84 -16.25
N LEU A 10 -24.13 -20.07 -16.01
CA LEU A 10 -23.14 -20.38 -14.97
C LEU A 10 -21.70 -19.96 -15.33
N LEU A 11 -21.41 -19.77 -16.62
CA LEU A 11 -20.09 -19.36 -17.13
C LEU A 11 -19.82 -17.85 -17.00
N LYS A 12 -20.87 -17.00 -16.97
CA LYS A 12 -20.72 -15.54 -16.78
C LYS A 12 -20.18 -15.18 -15.40
N THR A 13 -20.62 -15.87 -14.36
CA THR A 13 -20.28 -15.54 -12.97
C THR A 13 -18.82 -15.86 -12.63
N LYS A 14 -18.26 -16.98 -13.13
CA LYS A 14 -16.85 -17.32 -12.90
C LYS A 14 -15.88 -16.31 -13.53
N ALA A 15 -16.15 -15.89 -14.77
CA ALA A 15 -15.30 -14.91 -15.45
C ALA A 15 -15.33 -13.54 -14.75
N GLU A 16 -16.50 -13.09 -14.29
CA GLU A 16 -16.66 -11.84 -13.54
C GLU A 16 -15.99 -11.88 -12.17
N VAL A 17 -16.12 -12.99 -11.44
CA VAL A 17 -15.47 -13.20 -10.14
C VAL A 17 -13.93 -13.20 -10.31
N LEU A 18 -13.40 -13.90 -11.30
CA LEU A 18 -11.97 -13.88 -11.62
C LEU A 18 -11.48 -12.50 -12.08
N TYR A 19 -12.32 -11.75 -12.80
CA TYR A 19 -12.00 -10.40 -13.27
C TYR A 19 -11.92 -9.40 -12.09
N LEU A 20 -12.83 -9.50 -11.12
CA LEU A 20 -12.80 -8.71 -9.89
C LEU A 20 -11.63 -9.09 -8.98
N ALA A 21 -11.33 -10.39 -8.85
CA ALA A 21 -10.19 -10.88 -8.06
C ALA A 21 -8.82 -10.40 -8.59
N GLY A 22 -8.70 -10.14 -9.90
CA GLY A 22 -7.47 -9.68 -10.53
C GLY A 22 -7.26 -8.16 -10.55
N LYS A 23 -8.18 -7.36 -9.97
CA LYS A 23 -8.16 -5.90 -10.10
C LYS A 23 -7.24 -5.28 -9.04
N ARG A 24 -6.28 -4.48 -9.49
CA ARG A 24 -5.29 -3.80 -8.64
C ARG A 24 -5.44 -2.28 -8.74
N TYR A 25 -5.07 -1.61 -7.67
CA TYR A 25 -5.14 -0.15 -7.54
C TYR A 25 -3.73 0.43 -7.51
N PHE A 26 -3.49 1.41 -8.36
CA PHE A 26 -2.22 2.09 -8.53
C PHE A 26 -2.38 3.58 -8.26
N VAL A 27 -1.52 4.14 -7.43
CA VAL A 27 -1.52 5.56 -7.06
C VAL A 27 -0.43 6.27 -7.85
N LEU A 28 -0.81 7.33 -8.55
CA LEU A 28 0.13 8.22 -9.23
C LEU A 28 0.78 9.15 -8.21
N ILE A 29 2.11 9.17 -8.20
CA ILE A 29 2.91 10.05 -7.35
C ILE A 29 3.59 11.10 -8.24
N ARG A 30 3.39 12.38 -7.91
CA ARG A 30 4.06 13.51 -8.57
C ARG A 30 4.60 14.45 -7.51
N GLY A 31 5.87 14.82 -7.62
CA GLY A 31 6.51 15.70 -6.63
C GLY A 31 6.42 15.19 -5.18
N GLY A 32 6.38 13.87 -4.97
CA GLY A 32 6.24 13.25 -3.66
C GLY A 32 4.81 13.22 -3.08
N LYS A 33 3.81 13.79 -3.77
CA LYS A 33 2.40 13.76 -3.35
C LYS A 33 1.60 12.74 -4.17
N GLU A 34 0.59 12.14 -3.55
CA GLU A 34 -0.39 11.29 -4.23
C GLU A 34 -1.39 12.17 -4.98
N VAL A 35 -1.51 11.99 -6.30
CA VAL A 35 -2.35 12.86 -7.16
C VAL A 35 -3.66 12.18 -7.53
N SER A 36 -3.57 10.97 -8.08
CA SER A 36 -4.74 10.26 -8.60
C SER A 36 -4.59 8.75 -8.48
N VAL A 37 -5.72 8.05 -8.41
CA VAL A 37 -5.76 6.58 -8.33
C VAL A 37 -6.26 6.01 -9.65
N PHE A 38 -5.56 5.00 -10.15
CA PHE A 38 -5.88 4.29 -11.38
C PHE A 38 -6.10 2.80 -11.10
N THR A 39 -7.05 2.22 -11.82
CA THR A 39 -7.39 0.79 -11.72
C THR A 39 -6.85 0.02 -12.92
N GLY A 40 -6.39 -1.20 -12.70
CA GLY A 40 -5.96 -2.10 -13.77
C GLY A 40 -5.57 -3.48 -13.26
N ARG A 41 -5.54 -4.48 -14.14
CA ARG A 41 -5.00 -5.81 -13.78
C ARG A 41 -3.48 -5.81 -13.81
N GLN A 42 -2.92 -5.08 -14.78
CA GLN A 42 -1.49 -4.89 -14.95
C GLN A 42 -1.08 -3.42 -14.72
N PRO A 43 0.15 -3.16 -14.21
CA PRO A 43 0.64 -1.79 -13.99
C PRO A 43 0.70 -0.98 -15.29
N ARG A 44 0.97 -1.64 -16.43
CA ARG A 44 0.97 -0.98 -17.75
C ARG A 44 -0.41 -0.45 -18.15
N GLN A 45 -1.49 -1.16 -17.83
CA GLN A 45 -2.84 -0.69 -18.13
C GLN A 45 -3.18 0.58 -17.33
N ALA A 46 -2.80 0.62 -16.05
CA ALA A 46 -2.94 1.81 -15.24
C ALA A 46 -2.09 2.97 -15.80
N ALA A 47 -0.88 2.68 -16.28
CA ALA A 47 -0.04 3.69 -16.93
C ALA A 47 -0.63 4.22 -18.24
N LEU A 48 -1.23 3.37 -19.08
CA LEU A 48 -1.91 3.80 -20.29
C LEU A 48 -3.08 4.74 -19.97
N LYS A 49 -3.88 4.41 -18.94
CA LYS A 49 -4.94 5.29 -18.45
C LYS A 49 -4.40 6.64 -17.97
N ALA A 50 -3.27 6.65 -17.26
CA ALA A 50 -2.61 7.89 -16.87
C ALA A 50 -2.11 8.69 -18.08
N ALA A 51 -1.51 8.04 -19.08
CA ALA A 51 -1.07 8.70 -20.31
C ALA A 51 -2.25 9.28 -21.11
N SER A 52 -3.40 8.58 -21.16
CA SER A 52 -4.64 9.11 -21.76
C SER A 52 -5.09 10.41 -21.10
N ARG A 53 -4.93 10.52 -19.77
CA ARG A 53 -5.24 11.75 -19.02
C ARG A 53 -4.22 12.88 -19.28
N GLY A 54 -3.13 12.63 -20.00
CA GLY A 54 -2.11 13.63 -20.34
C GLY A 54 -0.86 13.61 -19.46
N TYR A 55 -0.68 12.62 -18.59
CA TYR A 55 0.53 12.50 -17.78
C TYR A 55 1.71 11.95 -18.60
N THR A 56 2.85 12.65 -18.57
CA THR A 56 4.09 12.26 -19.25
C THR A 56 5.01 11.46 -18.33
N ASP A 57 5.31 11.98 -17.13
CA ASP A 57 6.12 11.27 -16.14
C ASP A 57 5.23 10.52 -15.15
N ILE A 58 5.15 9.20 -15.34
CA ILE A 58 4.18 8.36 -14.65
C ILE A 58 4.90 7.48 -13.63
N ARG A 59 4.75 7.81 -12.34
CA ARG A 59 5.24 6.99 -11.21
C ARG A 59 4.04 6.39 -10.48
N LEU A 60 3.83 5.10 -10.66
CA LEU A 60 2.68 4.37 -10.11
C LEU A 60 3.09 3.48 -8.95
N ARG A 61 2.66 3.84 -7.75
CA ARG A 61 2.77 2.99 -6.57
C ARG A 61 1.61 2.03 -6.51
N GLU A 62 1.89 0.75 -6.39
CA GLU A 62 0.83 -0.23 -6.21
C GLU A 62 0.35 -0.25 -4.74
N ARG A 63 -0.97 -0.28 -4.51
CA ARG A 63 -1.53 -0.50 -3.18
C ARG A 63 -1.31 -1.95 -2.73
N GLY A 64 -0.83 -2.15 -1.51
CA GLY A 64 -0.55 -3.47 -0.93
C GLY A 64 0.87 -3.98 -1.16
N THR A 65 1.56 -3.54 -2.21
CA THR A 65 2.99 -3.82 -2.42
C THR A 65 3.84 -2.57 -2.22
N ASN A 66 5.16 -2.76 -2.18
CA ASN A 66 6.12 -1.66 -2.02
C ASN A 66 6.79 -1.28 -3.34
N LYS A 67 6.15 -1.55 -4.47
CA LYS A 67 6.73 -1.32 -5.79
C LYS A 67 6.16 -0.03 -6.37
N ILE A 68 7.06 0.80 -6.90
CA ILE A 68 6.74 1.95 -7.73
C ILE A 68 7.17 1.61 -9.15
N HIS A 69 6.22 1.55 -10.05
CA HIS A 69 6.47 1.36 -11.47
C HIS A 69 6.67 2.73 -12.13
N ILE A 70 7.77 2.87 -12.88
CA ILE A 70 8.12 4.12 -13.55
C ILE A 70 7.95 3.95 -15.04
N TYR A 71 7.18 4.85 -15.62
CA TYR A 71 6.81 4.86 -17.02
C TYR A 71 6.94 6.27 -17.62
N LYS A 72 7.26 6.32 -18.91
CA LYS A 72 7.16 7.53 -19.73
C LYS A 72 5.95 7.41 -20.64
N GLY A 73 4.97 8.30 -20.45
CA GLY A 73 3.76 8.42 -21.25
C GLY A 73 3.94 9.40 -22.40
N SER A 74 3.28 9.09 -23.52
CA SER A 74 3.11 9.97 -24.67
C SER A 74 1.73 9.72 -25.26
N ARG A 75 1.19 10.68 -26.02
CA ARG A 75 -0.06 10.49 -26.77
C ARG A 75 0.10 11.08 -28.16
N LYS A 76 -0.42 10.39 -29.16
CA LYS A 76 -0.43 10.85 -30.57
C LYS A 76 -1.87 11.00 -31.02
N LYS A 77 -2.18 12.04 -31.78
CA LYS A 77 -3.45 12.16 -32.51
C LYS A 77 -3.38 11.23 -33.71
N VAL A 78 -4.38 10.38 -33.87
CA VAL A 78 -4.52 9.46 -35.00
C VAL A 78 -5.89 9.72 -35.63
N PRO A 79 -6.01 9.73 -36.96
CA PRO A 79 -7.30 9.81 -37.62
C PRO A 79 -8.17 8.62 -37.18
N ALA A 80 -9.46 8.88 -37.01
CA ALA A 80 -10.42 7.83 -36.73
C ALA A 80 -10.58 6.90 -37.96
N PRO A 81 -10.95 5.62 -37.75
CA PRO A 81 -11.25 4.71 -38.85
C PRO A 81 -12.44 5.22 -39.69
N PHE A 82 -12.55 4.70 -40.92
CA PHE A 82 -13.58 5.12 -41.87
C PHE A 82 -15.01 4.82 -41.36
N GLU A 83 -15.22 3.64 -40.77
CA GLU A 83 -16.49 3.22 -40.15
C GLU A 83 -16.66 3.81 -38.74
N ARG A 84 -16.60 5.14 -38.63
CA ARG A 84 -16.78 5.85 -37.38
C ARG A 84 -18.25 6.22 -37.17
N PRO A 85 -18.82 6.03 -35.96
CA PRO A 85 -20.15 6.56 -35.66
C PRO A 85 -20.13 8.10 -35.55
N GLU A 86 -21.22 8.74 -35.93
CA GLU A 86 -21.28 10.20 -36.12
C GLU A 86 -20.88 10.99 -34.87
N TRP A 87 -21.26 10.52 -33.68
CA TRP A 87 -20.94 11.11 -32.38
C TRP A 87 -19.43 11.18 -32.02
N MET A 88 -18.53 10.53 -32.77
CA MET A 88 -17.15 10.27 -32.31
C MET A 88 -16.04 11.30 -32.63
N SER A 89 -16.16 12.42 -33.33
CA SER A 89 -14.99 13.25 -33.76
C SER A 89 -13.97 12.54 -34.70
N SER A 90 -13.38 13.28 -35.64
CA SER A 90 -12.51 12.73 -36.70
C SER A 90 -11.12 12.31 -36.22
N THR A 91 -10.70 12.71 -35.02
CA THR A 91 -9.35 12.48 -34.49
C THR A 91 -9.38 11.96 -33.07
N VAL A 92 -8.67 10.86 -32.81
CA VAL A 92 -8.62 10.21 -31.49
C VAL A 92 -7.22 10.26 -30.90
N TRP A 93 -7.12 10.51 -29.60
CA TRP A 93 -5.85 10.42 -28.88
C TRP A 93 -5.49 8.96 -28.56
N LYS A 94 -4.40 8.47 -29.16
CA LYS A 94 -3.84 7.15 -28.85
C LYS A 94 -2.70 7.28 -27.83
N PRO A 95 -2.86 6.79 -26.59
CA PRO A 95 -1.81 6.82 -25.58
C PRO A 95 -0.78 5.72 -25.86
N ASN A 96 0.48 6.03 -25.60
CA ASN A 96 1.60 5.11 -25.63
C ASN A 96 2.44 5.27 -24.37
N VAL A 97 3.00 4.16 -23.89
CA VAL A 97 3.75 4.13 -22.65
C VAL A 97 4.99 3.27 -22.81
N ARG A 98 6.15 3.82 -22.41
CA ARG A 98 7.43 3.11 -22.31
C ARG A 98 7.77 2.86 -20.85
N LYS A 99 8.22 1.65 -20.52
CA LYS A 99 8.64 1.28 -19.16
C LYS A 99 10.08 1.72 -18.96
N ILE A 100 10.32 2.50 -17.90
CA ILE A 100 11.67 2.93 -17.51
C ILE A 100 12.24 1.94 -16.49
N GLY A 101 11.47 1.61 -15.46
CA GLY A 101 11.98 0.76 -14.39
C GLY A 101 11.00 0.52 -13.26
N ILE A 102 11.52 -0.07 -12.18
CA ILE A 102 10.76 -0.36 -10.96
C ILE A 102 11.63 0.06 -9.77
N GLN A 103 11.08 0.90 -8.89
CA GLN A 103 11.67 1.24 -7.61
C GLN A 103 10.98 0.48 -6.48
N LYS A 104 11.74 0.07 -5.47
CA LYS A 104 11.21 -0.57 -4.26
C LYS A 104 11.31 0.41 -3.09
N ILE A 105 10.21 0.59 -2.39
CA ILE A 105 10.17 1.36 -1.13
C ILE A 105 10.59 0.41 -0.02
N GLU A 106 11.69 0.72 0.67
CA GLU A 106 12.08 -0.05 1.84
C GLU A 106 11.09 0.19 2.97
N LYS A 107 10.59 -0.89 3.58
CA LYS A 107 9.81 -0.78 4.81
C LYS A 107 10.79 -0.49 5.95
N PRO A 108 10.50 0.49 6.83
CA PRO A 108 11.23 0.57 8.09
C PRO A 108 11.05 -0.76 8.83
N LYS A 109 12.16 -1.45 9.14
CA LYS A 109 12.17 -2.81 9.72
C LYS A 109 11.39 -2.82 11.04
N LYS A 110 10.11 -3.23 11.01
CA LYS A 110 9.22 -3.33 12.20
C LYS A 110 9.82 -4.17 13.34
N LYS A 111 10.73 -5.10 13.04
CA LYS A 111 11.47 -5.91 14.03
C LYS A 111 12.34 -5.06 14.98
N ALA A 112 12.93 -3.96 14.50
CA ALA A 112 13.76 -3.08 15.33
C ALA A 112 12.93 -2.27 16.34
N VAL A 113 11.74 -1.80 15.91
CA VAL A 113 10.83 -1.01 16.75
C VAL A 113 10.25 -1.87 17.89
N LYS A 114 9.80 -3.10 17.59
CA LYS A 114 9.31 -4.04 18.61
C LYS A 114 10.41 -4.46 19.59
N LYS A 115 11.64 -4.73 19.13
CA LYS A 115 12.79 -5.04 20.01
C LYS A 115 13.15 -3.86 20.93
N LYS A 116 13.17 -2.62 20.40
CA LYS A 116 13.41 -1.40 21.20
C LYS A 116 12.32 -1.18 22.25
N ALA A 117 11.04 -1.39 21.90
CA ALA A 117 9.92 -1.30 22.83
C ALA A 117 9.97 -2.38 23.94
N LYS A 118 10.31 -3.63 23.58
CA LYS A 118 10.46 -4.75 24.53
C LYS A 118 11.63 -4.51 25.50
N LYS A 119 12.79 -4.03 25.00
CA LYS A 119 13.97 -3.67 25.82
C LYS A 119 13.68 -2.50 26.77
N LYS A 120 12.91 -1.49 26.33
CA LYS A 120 12.43 -0.39 27.21
C LYS A 120 11.48 -0.89 28.31
N LYS A 121 10.55 -1.80 28.01
CA LYS A 121 9.64 -2.41 29.01
C LYS A 121 10.39 -3.25 30.06
N VAL A 122 11.37 -4.05 29.64
CA VAL A 122 12.21 -4.85 30.56
C VAL A 122 13.03 -3.95 31.49
N LYS A 123 13.69 -2.90 30.95
CA LYS A 123 14.43 -1.92 31.77
C LYS A 123 13.54 -1.16 32.76
N LYS A 124 12.31 -0.79 32.38
CA LYS A 124 11.34 -0.16 33.30
C LYS A 124 10.88 -1.11 34.41
N LYS A 125 10.60 -2.39 34.11
CA LYS A 125 10.27 -3.40 35.13
C LYS A 125 11.42 -3.63 36.11
N ALA A 126 12.66 -3.74 35.63
CA ALA A 126 13.85 -3.89 36.46
C ALA A 126 14.11 -2.67 37.37
N LYS A 127 13.86 -1.44 36.89
CA LYS A 127 13.95 -0.24 37.75
C LYS A 127 12.84 -0.19 38.81
N LYS A 128 11.62 -0.64 38.49
CA LYS A 128 10.49 -0.66 39.43
C LYS A 128 10.68 -1.68 40.55
N SER A 129 11.22 -2.87 40.23
CA SER A 129 11.54 -3.91 41.24
C SER A 129 12.71 -3.53 42.14
N LYS A 130 13.74 -2.84 41.61
CA LYS A 130 14.84 -2.30 42.45
C LYS A 130 14.34 -1.19 43.40
N LYS A 131 13.42 -0.34 42.94
CA LYS A 131 12.83 0.75 43.75
C LYS A 131 11.91 0.21 44.86
N SER A 132 11.18 -0.88 44.62
CA SER A 132 10.34 -1.52 45.66
C SER A 132 11.18 -2.24 46.71
N LYS A 133 12.24 -2.99 46.31
CA LYS A 133 13.19 -3.63 47.25
C LYS A 133 13.95 -2.61 48.11
N LYS A 134 14.30 -1.43 47.57
CA LYS A 134 14.93 -0.35 48.34
C LYS A 134 13.98 0.33 49.34
N LYS A 135 12.68 0.37 49.04
CA LYS A 135 11.65 0.89 49.98
C LYS A 135 11.35 -0.09 51.11
N SER A 136 11.29 -1.40 50.85
CA SER A 136 11.03 -2.41 51.89
C SER A 136 12.20 -2.56 52.87
N SER A 137 13.45 -2.49 52.39
CA SER A 137 14.65 -2.46 53.24
C SER A 137 14.72 -1.21 54.12
N ARG A 138 14.43 -0.01 53.57
CA ARG A 138 14.30 1.23 54.36
C ARG A 138 13.20 1.16 55.43
N LYS A 139 12.04 0.55 55.12
CA LYS A 139 10.97 0.34 56.12
C LYS A 139 11.36 -0.64 57.22
N LYS A 140 12.12 -1.70 56.89
CA LYS A 140 12.63 -2.64 57.89
C LYS A 140 13.69 -2.00 58.80
N SER A 141 14.59 -1.17 58.25
CA SER A 141 15.60 -0.49 59.05
C SER A 141 15.00 0.58 59.98
N THR A 142 14.00 1.35 59.54
CA THR A 142 13.31 2.33 60.40
C THR A 142 12.52 1.64 61.51
N LYS A 143 11.85 0.51 61.23
CA LYS A 143 11.12 -0.28 62.23
C LYS A 143 12.07 -0.96 63.25
N LYS A 144 13.28 -1.35 62.83
CA LYS A 144 14.33 -1.87 63.73
C LYS A 144 14.92 -0.75 64.60
N ARG A 145 15.13 0.44 64.02
CA ARG A 145 15.60 1.64 64.73
C ARG A 145 14.58 2.18 65.74
N SER A 146 13.28 2.11 65.44
CA SER A 146 12.22 2.51 66.38
C SER A 146 12.06 1.52 67.55
N LYS A 147 12.24 0.21 67.31
CA LYS A 147 12.25 -0.81 68.38
C LYS A 147 13.45 -0.69 69.32
N ARG A 148 14.63 -0.29 68.81
CA ARG A 148 15.83 -0.02 69.63
C ARG A 148 15.74 1.26 70.47
N ARG A 149 14.83 2.18 70.17
CA ARG A 149 14.61 3.45 70.90
C ARG A 149 13.56 3.37 72.02
N ARG A 150 12.85 2.23 72.14
CA ARG A 150 11.78 1.98 73.12
C ARG A 150 12.18 0.93 74.18
N ARG A 151 13.44 0.52 74.19
CA ARG A 151 14.12 -0.25 75.23
C ARG A 151 15.15 0.68 75.84
#